data_AF-A0A1H3X0Y3-F1
#
_entry.id   AF-A0A1H3X0Y3-F1
#
_cell.length_a   1.000
_cell.length_b   1.000
_cell.length_c   1.000
_cell.angle_alpha   90.00
_cell.angle_beta   90.00
_cell.angle_gamma   90.00
#
_symmetry.space_group_name_H-M   'P 1'
#
loop_
_entity.id
_entity.type
_entity.pdbx_description
1 polymer ?
#
loop_
_entity_poly.entity_id
_entity_poly.type
_entity_poly.pdbx_seq_one_letter_code
_entity_poly.pdbx_strand_id
1 'polypeptide(L)'
;MTENEMPPMASLVPLIDRLREIADEEIPHPQTLETRVWEDGDYQIRIFHNGPAKEQIMYKPEMENPVWQRLKGRSEGFTEDASEYGEILELDYEEREERQIEW
;
A
#
# COMPACT_ATOMS: atom_id res chain seq x y z
N MET A 1 18.76 -21.07 13.62
CA MET A 1 17.76 -20.15 14.18
C MET A 1 18.11 -18.80 13.59
N THR A 2 17.49 -18.44 12.47
CA THR A 2 17.61 -17.08 11.93
C THR A 2 16.52 -16.27 12.59
N GLU A 3 16.94 -15.27 13.37
CA GLU A 3 16.05 -14.33 14.04
C GLU A 3 15.26 -13.60 12.95
N ASN A 4 13.94 -13.83 12.90
CA ASN A 4 12.98 -13.02 12.13
C ASN A 4 12.87 -11.66 12.82
N GLU A 5 13.95 -10.89 12.82
CA GLU A 5 13.93 -9.51 13.26
C GLU A 5 13.29 -8.71 12.13
N MET A 6 12.12 -8.12 12.41
CA MET A 6 11.51 -7.12 11.54
C MET A 6 12.60 -6.13 11.11
N PRO A 7 12.71 -5.76 9.82
CA PRO A 7 13.67 -4.74 9.42
C PRO A 7 13.45 -3.50 10.28
N PRO A 8 14.51 -2.92 10.87
CA PRO A 8 14.33 -1.78 11.74
C PRO A 8 13.64 -0.69 10.93
N MET A 9 12.51 -0.17 11.42
CA MET A 9 11.71 0.86 10.74
C MET A 9 12.56 2.05 10.26
N ALA A 10 13.69 2.32 10.93
CA ALA A 10 14.70 3.29 10.51
C ALA A 10 15.24 3.06 9.08
N SER A 11 15.38 1.81 8.65
CA SER A 11 15.83 1.46 7.29
C SER A 11 14.77 1.74 6.22
N LEU A 12 13.49 1.78 6.61
CA LEU A 12 12.39 2.07 5.68
C LEU A 12 12.16 3.57 5.50
N VAL A 13 12.74 4.44 6.34
CA VAL A 13 12.50 5.89 6.29
C VAL A 13 12.83 6.49 4.91
N PRO A 14 14.01 6.23 4.29
CA PRO A 14 14.32 6.80 2.98
C PRO A 14 13.35 6.34 1.88
N LEU A 15 12.89 5.08 1.98
CA LEU A 15 11.94 4.49 1.06
C LEU A 15 10.54 5.12 1.22
N ILE A 16 10.09 5.30 2.46
CA ILE A 16 8.82 5.97 2.78
C ILE A 16 8.87 7.42 2.29
N ASP A 17 9.95 8.15 2.54
CA ASP A 17 10.09 9.54 2.07
C ASP A 17 10.01 9.62 0.55
N ARG A 18 10.70 8.72 -0.17
CA ARG A 18 10.63 8.66 -1.63
C ARG A 18 9.21 8.35 -2.15
N LEU A 19 8.52 7.40 -1.52
CA LEU A 19 7.13 7.09 -1.87
C LEU A 19 6.19 8.26 -1.57
N ARG A 20 6.46 9.07 -0.54
CA ARG A 20 5.69 10.28 -0.22
C ARG A 20 5.87 11.37 -1.27
N GLU A 21 7.08 11.55 -1.81
CA GLU A 21 7.31 12.48 -2.92
C GLU A 21 6.46 12.08 -4.13
N ILE A 22 6.50 10.79 -4.49
CA ILE A 22 5.68 10.24 -5.59
C ILE A 22 4.20 10.44 -5.29
N ALA A 23 3.76 10.09 -4.08
CA ALA A 23 2.37 10.22 -3.68
C ALA A 23 1.87 11.68 -3.77
N ASP A 24 2.67 12.67 -3.39
CA ASP A 24 2.30 14.08 -3.47
C ASP A 24 1.95 14.52 -4.91
N GLU A 25 2.61 13.94 -5.90
CA GLU A 25 2.35 14.21 -7.33
C GLU A 25 1.18 13.37 -7.89
N GLU A 26 0.96 12.19 -7.32
CA GLU A 26 0.20 11.12 -7.98
C GLU A 26 -1.15 10.81 -7.32
N ILE A 27 -1.33 11.12 -6.03
CA ILE A 27 -2.57 10.84 -5.30
C ILE A 27 -3.10 12.09 -4.57
N PRO A 28 -4.42 12.31 -4.53
CA PRO A 28 -5.01 13.47 -3.87
C PRO A 28 -4.74 13.52 -2.35
N HIS A 29 -4.82 14.74 -1.80
CA HIS A 29 -4.80 14.98 -0.35
C HIS A 29 -6.20 14.89 0.27
N PRO A 30 -6.34 14.44 1.54
CA PRO A 30 -5.27 13.99 2.44
C PRO A 30 -4.85 12.53 2.19
N GLN A 31 -3.57 12.24 2.48
CA GLN A 31 -2.95 10.93 2.29
C GLN A 31 -2.71 10.20 3.62
N THR A 32 -2.81 8.86 3.60
CA THR A 32 -2.56 7.97 4.74
C THR A 32 -1.44 7.00 4.39
N LEU A 33 -0.49 6.82 5.31
CA LEU A 33 0.61 5.84 5.19
C LEU A 33 0.27 4.58 5.98
N GLU A 34 0.38 3.42 5.33
CA GLU A 34 0.32 2.10 5.94
C GLU A 34 1.62 1.36 5.65
N THR A 35 2.17 0.70 6.65
CA THR A 35 3.27 -0.26 6.49
C THR A 35 2.87 -1.57 7.14
N ARG A 36 2.88 -2.64 6.36
CA ARG A 36 2.61 -4.01 6.82
C ARG A 36 3.91 -4.80 6.76
N VAL A 37 4.21 -5.53 7.82
CA VAL A 37 5.38 -6.40 7.93
C VAL A 37 4.87 -7.78 8.34
N TRP A 38 5.32 -8.81 7.63
CA TRP A 38 4.96 -10.20 7.91
C TRP A 38 6.06 -10.89 8.73
N GLU A 39 5.72 -12.04 9.32
CA GLU A 39 6.63 -12.78 10.20
C GLU A 39 7.89 -13.30 9.49
N ASP A 40 7.85 -13.47 8.18
CA ASP A 40 8.99 -13.88 7.34
C ASP A 40 9.93 -12.71 6.95
N GLY A 41 9.65 -11.51 7.44
CA GLY A 41 10.44 -10.31 7.15
C GLY A 41 10.06 -9.63 5.84
N ASP A 42 9.06 -10.14 5.11
CA ASP A 42 8.48 -9.43 3.98
C ASP A 42 7.73 -8.18 4.47
N TYR A 43 7.63 -7.16 3.62
CA TYR A 43 6.94 -5.94 3.96
C TYR A 43 6.25 -5.29 2.77
N GLN A 44 5.33 -4.40 3.07
CA GLN A 44 4.60 -3.64 2.09
C GLN A 44 4.36 -2.24 2.63
N ILE A 45 4.58 -1.24 1.77
CA ILE A 45 4.27 0.15 2.08
C ILE A 45 3.17 0.60 1.13
N ARG A 46 2.15 1.25 1.67
CA ARG A 46 1.08 1.86 0.89
C ARG A 46 0.86 3.29 1.35
N ILE A 47 0.75 4.21 0.41
CA ILE A 47 0.25 5.56 0.68
C ILE A 47 -1.03 5.72 -0.10
N PHE A 48 -2.13 6.05 0.56
CA PHE A 48 -3.44 6.06 -0.08
C PHE A 48 -4.31 7.24 0.34
N HIS A 49 -5.26 7.56 -0.53
CA HIS A 49 -6.36 8.47 -0.28
C HIS A 49 -7.68 7.73 -0.48
N ASN A 50 -8.54 7.75 0.53
CA ASN A 50 -9.90 7.21 0.45
C ASN A 50 -10.87 8.36 0.18
N GLY A 51 -11.18 8.58 -1.10
CA GLY A 51 -12.16 9.56 -1.55
C GLY A 51 -13.33 8.89 -2.27
N PRO A 52 -13.86 9.48 -3.36
CA PRO A 52 -14.84 8.83 -4.23
C PRO A 52 -14.32 7.54 -4.88
N ALA A 53 -13.00 7.42 -5.00
CA ALA A 53 -12.28 6.21 -5.34
C ALA A 53 -11.09 6.08 -4.37
N LYS A 54 -10.59 4.86 -4.18
CA LYS A 54 -9.35 4.62 -3.44
C LYS A 54 -8.19 4.73 -4.40
N GLU A 55 -7.35 5.74 -4.22
CA GLU A 55 -6.11 5.93 -4.99
C GLU A 55 -4.93 5.63 -4.07
N GLN A 56 -3.98 4.80 -4.52
CA GLN A 56 -2.85 4.39 -3.71
C GLN A 56 -1.57 4.18 -4.51
N ILE A 57 -0.45 4.52 -3.89
CA ILE A 57 0.89 4.05 -4.26
C ILE A 57 1.20 2.85 -3.38
N MET A 58 1.53 1.72 -3.99
CA MET A 58 1.94 0.49 -3.32
C MET A 58 3.37 0.14 -3.70
N TYR A 59 4.18 -0.22 -2.72
CA TYR A 59 5.49 -0.81 -2.92
C TYR A 59 5.63 -2.10 -2.10
N LYS A 60 6.33 -3.06 -2.69
CA LYS A 60 6.84 -4.23 -1.99
C LYS A 60 8.27 -4.55 -2.45
N PRO A 61 9.10 -5.19 -1.61
CA PRO A 61 10.49 -5.53 -1.93
C PRO A 61 10.67 -6.34 -3.21
N GLU A 62 9.72 -7.23 -3.53
CA GLU A 62 9.77 -8.04 -4.74
C GLU A 62 9.45 -7.25 -6.02
N MET A 63 8.97 -6.00 -5.89
CA MET A 63 8.66 -5.11 -7.00
C MET A 63 9.87 -4.22 -7.32
N GLU A 64 10.21 -4.14 -8.61
CA GLU A 64 11.24 -3.22 -9.09
C GLU A 64 10.81 -1.75 -8.93
N ASN A 65 9.52 -1.49 -9.16
CA ASN A 65 8.92 -0.16 -9.18
C ASN A 65 7.64 -0.14 -8.34
N PRO A 66 7.33 0.96 -7.64
CA PRO A 66 6.04 1.14 -7.01
C PRO A 66 4.93 1.18 -8.05
N VAL A 67 3.74 0.74 -7.64
CA VAL A 67 2.56 0.67 -8.47
C VAL A 67 1.57 1.70 -7.96
N TRP A 68 1.11 2.57 -8.86
CA TRP A 68 -0.09 3.37 -8.63
C TRP A 68 -1.32 2.56 -8.99
N GLN A 69 -2.34 2.63 -8.13
CA GLN A 69 -3.61 1.96 -8.34
C GLN A 69 -4.75 2.91 -8.02
N ARG A 70 -5.75 2.91 -8.90
CA ARG A 70 -7.06 3.50 -8.63
C ARG A 70 -8.09 2.39 -8.61
N LEU A 71 -8.77 2.30 -7.48
CA LEU A 71 -9.74 1.27 -7.16
C LEU A 71 -11.09 1.95 -6.95
N LYS A 72 -12.05 1.66 -7.81
CA LYS A 72 -13.40 2.20 -7.72
C LYS A 72 -14.36 1.06 -7.35
N GLY A 73 -14.89 1.15 -6.13
CA GLY A 73 -15.87 0.19 -5.62
C GLY A 73 -17.30 0.71 -5.78
N ARG A 74 -18.25 -0.22 -5.77
CA ARG A 74 -19.67 0.06 -5.57
C ARG A 74 -19.83 0.59 -4.15
N SER A 75 -20.18 1.85 -4.00
CA SER A 75 -20.08 2.58 -2.74
C SER A 75 -21.13 2.14 -1.69
N GLU A 76 -21.04 0.94 -1.12
CA GLU A 76 -21.75 0.54 0.11
C GLU A 76 -20.91 -0.51 0.88
N GLY A 77 -19.99 -0.04 1.72
CA GLY A 77 -19.31 -0.90 2.70
C GLY A 77 -17.88 -1.28 2.35
N PHE A 78 -16.96 -0.33 2.43
CA PHE A 78 -15.56 -0.65 2.73
C PHE A 78 -15.48 -1.03 4.21
N THR A 79 -15.88 -2.25 4.55
CA THR A 79 -15.46 -2.83 5.82
C THR A 79 -14.09 -3.43 5.55
N GLU A 80 -13.03 -2.77 6.01
CA GLU A 80 -11.75 -3.44 6.23
C GLU A 80 -11.98 -4.47 7.33
N ASP A 81 -12.64 -5.58 6.99
CA ASP A 81 -12.74 -6.73 7.87
C ASP A 81 -11.34 -7.35 7.88
N ALA A 82 -10.52 -6.83 8.78
CA ALA A 82 -9.31 -7.46 9.27
C ALA A 82 -9.74 -8.77 9.93
N SER A 83 -10.04 -9.79 9.11
CA SER A 83 -10.20 -11.14 9.59
C SER A 83 -8.93 -11.47 10.37
N GLU A 84 -9.09 -12.03 11.57
CA GLU A 84 -8.05 -12.41 12.54
C GLU A 84 -6.94 -13.35 11.97
N TYR A 85 -6.93 -13.61 10.66
CA TYR A 85 -6.08 -14.56 9.96
C TYR A 85 -5.33 -13.98 8.74
N GLY A 86 -5.39 -12.66 8.49
CA GLY A 86 -4.53 -12.03 7.47
C GLY A 86 -4.85 -12.41 6.02
N GLU A 87 -6.01 -13.02 5.76
CA GLU A 87 -6.51 -13.21 4.41
C GLU A 87 -7.02 -11.85 3.91
N ILE A 88 -6.39 -11.34 2.85
CA ILE A 88 -6.93 -10.22 2.09
C ILE A 88 -8.25 -10.72 1.51
N LEU A 89 -9.38 -10.34 2.11
CA LEU A 89 -10.65 -10.37 1.41
C LEU A 89 -10.42 -9.57 0.13
N GLU A 90 -10.45 -10.29 -1.00
CA GLU A 90 -10.36 -9.67 -2.32
C GLU A 90 -11.55 -8.73 -2.43
N LEU A 91 -11.30 -7.44 -2.17
CA LEU A 91 -12.31 -6.41 -2.28
C LEU A 91 -12.77 -6.41 -3.74
N ASP A 92 -14.03 -6.72 -3.97
CA ASP A 92 -14.63 -6.76 -5.31
C ASP A 92 -14.75 -5.32 -5.81
N TYR A 93 -13.70 -4.84 -6.47
CA TYR A 93 -13.69 -3.53 -7.12
C TYR A 93 -14.30 -3.67 -8.51
N GLU A 94 -15.26 -2.80 -8.85
CA GLU A 94 -15.89 -2.79 -10.17
C GLU A 94 -14.89 -2.37 -11.26
N GLU A 95 -13.99 -1.45 -10.93
CA GLU A 95 -12.96 -0.94 -11.84
C GLU A 95 -11.61 -0.82 -11.10
N ARG A 96 -10.55 -1.35 -11.73
CA ARG A 96 -9.16 -1.27 -11.29
C ARG A 96 -8.30 -0.73 -12.42
N GLU A 97 -7.63 0.39 -12.16
CA GLU A 97 -6.62 0.96 -13.05
C GLU A 97 -5.26 0.87 -12.35
N GLU A 98 -4.22 0.47 -13.09
CA GLU A 98 -2.88 0.30 -12.55
C GLU A 98 -1.82 0.84 -13.50
N ARG A 99 -0.79 1.47 -12.94
CA ARG A 99 0.44 1.82 -13.66
C ARG A 99 1.67 1.65 -12.77
N GLN A 100 2.78 1.21 -13.36
CA GLN A 100 4.08 1.24 -12.70
C GLN A 100 4.64 2.66 -12.75
N ILE A 101 5.25 3.10 -11.66
CA ILE A 101 5.96 4.37 -11.56
C ILE A 101 7.46 4.10 -11.55
N GLU A 102 8.16 4.51 -12.60
CA GLU A 102 9.62 4.49 -12.63
C GLU A 102 10.19 5.57 -11.68
N TRP A 103 11.22 5.25 -10.90
CA TRP A 103 11.68 6.10 -9.79
C TRP A 103 13.18 6.12 -9.54
#